data_AF-A0A9W3Z0D8-F1
#
_entry.id   AF-A0A9W3Z0D8-F1
#
_cell.length_a   1.000
_cell.length_b   1.000
_cell.length_c   1.000
_cell.angle_alpha   90.00
_cell.angle_beta   90.00
_cell.angle_gamma   90.00
#
_symmetry.space_group_name_H-M   'P 1'
#
loop_
_entity.id
_entity.type
_entity.pdbx_description
1 polymer ?
#
loop_
_entity_poly.entity_id
_entity_poly.type
_entity_poly.pdbx_seq_one_letter_code
_entity_poly.pdbx_strand_id
1 'polypeptide(L)' 'MELYGQEVNGANYKHYSTDDLNTFKVQLRSDIRDLQKKHNVSPEERVNLHEKQELVTYIIWELHRRSL' A
#
# COMPACT_ATOMS: atom_id res chain seq x y z
N MET A 1 2.00 3.26 -7.00
CA MET A 1 2.64 1.96 -6.66
C MET A 1 2.13 0.90 -7.62
N GLU A 2 2.90 -0.16 -7.90
CA GLU A 2 2.52 -1.16 -8.90
C GLU A 2 2.45 -2.57 -8.31
N LEU A 3 1.43 -3.33 -8.72
CA LEU A 3 1.32 -4.77 -8.52
C LEU A 3 1.11 -5.41 -9.90
N TYR A 4 1.95 -6.37 -10.28
CA TYR A 4 1.92 -7.01 -11.61
C TYR A 4 1.89 -6.01 -12.79
N GLY A 5 2.57 -4.87 -12.66
CA GLY A 5 2.59 -3.81 -13.67
C GLY A 5 1.31 -2.98 -13.76
N GLN A 6 0.38 -3.14 -12.82
CA GLN A 6 -0.82 -2.30 -12.70
C GLN A 6 -0.69 -1.36 -11.52
N GLU A 7 -1.05 -0.09 -11.73
CA GLU A 7 -1.08 0.89 -10.65
C GLU A 7 -2.17 0.53 -9.63
N VAL A 8 -1.80 0.46 -8.35
CA VAL A 8 -2.74 0.26 -7.25
C VAL A 8 -2.77 1.50 -6.37
N ASN A 9 -3.98 2.02 -6.12
CA ASN A 9 -4.23 3.23 -5.36
C ASN A 9 -5.58 3.16 -4.61
N GLY A 10 -5.90 4.23 -3.87
CA GLY A 10 -7.12 4.32 -3.07
C GLY A 10 -8.43 4.26 -3.87
N ALA A 11 -8.40 4.43 -5.20
CA ALA A 11 -9.59 4.36 -6.04
C ALA A 11 -9.85 2.94 -6.59
N ASN A 12 -8.79 2.17 -6.86
CA ASN A 12 -8.91 0.90 -7.60
C ASN A 12 -8.58 -0.37 -6.79
N TYR A 13 -8.05 -0.24 -5.57
CA TYR A 13 -7.63 -1.40 -4.76
C TYR A 13 -8.75 -2.46 -4.57
N LYS A 14 -10.02 -2.04 -4.55
CA LYS A 14 -11.17 -2.94 -4.41
C LYS A 14 -11.38 -3.89 -5.59
N HIS A 15 -10.80 -3.60 -6.77
CA HIS A 15 -10.94 -4.47 -7.94
C HIS A 15 -10.00 -5.67 -7.93
N TYR A 16 -9.01 -5.70 -7.03
CA TYR A 16 -8.04 -6.79 -6.92
C TYR A 16 -8.56 -7.92 -6.02
N SER A 17 -8.05 -9.14 -6.25
CA SER A 17 -8.41 -10.32 -5.47
C SER A 17 -7.88 -10.23 -4.03
N THR A 18 -8.41 -11.07 -3.12
CA THR A 18 -7.94 -11.12 -1.73
C THR A 18 -6.45 -11.52 -1.65
N ASP A 19 -5.99 -12.41 -2.53
CA ASP A 19 -4.58 -12.84 -2.59
C ASP A 19 -3.67 -11.73 -3.12
N ASP A 20 -4.10 -11.00 -4.15
CA ASP A 20 -3.39 -9.83 -4.66
C ASP A 20 -3.27 -8.74 -3.61
N LEU A 21 -4.37 -8.47 -2.89
CA LEU A 21 -4.39 -7.51 -1.79
C LEU A 21 -3.47 -7.92 -0.64
N ASN A 22 -3.39 -9.21 -0.30
CA ASN A 22 -2.46 -9.70 0.71
C ASN A 22 -1.00 -9.54 0.27
N THR A 23 -0.69 -9.88 -0.99
CA THR A 23 0.64 -9.71 -1.58
C THR A 23 1.05 -8.24 -1.57
N PHE A 24 0.17 -7.37 -2.06
CA PHE A 24 0.42 -5.94 -2.15
C PHE A 24 0.57 -5.28 -0.78
N LYS A 25 -0.23 -5.68 0.22
CA LYS A 25 -0.08 -5.24 1.62
C LYS A 25 1.31 -5.55 2.18
N VAL A 26 1.87 -6.72 1.88
CA VAL A 26 3.21 -7.11 2.34
C VAL A 26 4.28 -6.24 1.66
N GLN A 27 4.18 -6.04 0.35
CA GLN A 27 5.08 -5.19 -0.42
C GLN A 27 5.05 -3.74 0.08
N LEU A 28 3.86 -3.15 0.23
CA LEU A 28 3.65 -1.83 0.80
C LEU A 28 4.31 -1.65 2.17
N ARG A 29 4.17 -2.63 3.07
CA ARG A 29 4.79 -2.58 4.39
C ARG A 29 6.32 -2.62 4.31
N SER A 30 6.88 -3.38 3.36
CA SER A 30 8.32 -3.37 3.12
C SER A 30 8.79 -2.00 2.66
N ASP A 31 8.12 -1.44 1.67
CA ASP A 31 8.43 -0.13 1.11
C ASP A 31 8.34 1.01 2.14
N ILE A 32 7.29 1.00 2.97
CA ILE A 32 7.12 1.96 4.07
C ILE A 32 8.29 1.87 5.04
N ARG A 33 8.67 0.65 5.45
CA ARG A 33 9.81 0.44 6.35
C ARG A 33 11.11 0.94 5.74
N ASP A 34 11.32 0.70 4.45
CA ASP A 34 12.54 1.10 3.77
C ASP A 34 12.62 2.63 3.59
N LEU A 35 11.49 3.29 3.33
CA LEU A 35 11.37 4.76 3.34
C LEU A 35 11.58 5.35 4.73
N GLN A 36 11.03 4.75 5.78
CA GLN A 36 11.21 5.21 7.16
C GLN A 36 12.67 5.09 7.66
N LYS A 37 13.43 4.13 7.12
CA LYS A 37 14.86 3.98 7.41
C LYS A 37 15.73 5.01 6.71
N LYS A 38 15.23 5.72 5.70
CA LYS A 38 15.99 6.79 5.05
C LYS A 38 16.16 7.97 6.02
N HIS A 39 17.40 8.35 6.27
CA HIS A 39 17.74 9.44 7.20
C HIS A 39 17.33 10.83 6.66
N ASN A 40 17.36 11.02 5.34
CA ASN A 40 16.99 12.27 4.67
C ASN A 40 15.88 11.99 3.65
N VAL A 41 14.63 12.12 4.12
CA VAL A 41 13.43 11.90 3.30
C VAL A 41 12.99 13.25 2.72
N SER A 42 12.91 13.35 1.38
CA SER A 42 12.43 14.56 0.71
C SER A 42 10.94 14.81 1.01
N PRO A 43 10.42 16.04 0.83
CA PRO A 43 8.99 16.31 0.99
C PRO A 43 8.10 15.41 0.13
N GLU A 44 8.53 15.12 -1.09
CA GLU A 44 7.83 14.20 -2.01
C GLU A 44 7.83 12.77 -1.48
N GLU A 45 8.95 12.30 -0.94
CA GLU A 45 9.02 10.97 -0.33
C GLU A 45 8.18 10.88 0.96
N ARG A 46 8.00 11.98 1.68
CA ARG A 46 7.08 12.06 2.84
C ARG A 46 5.63 11.97 2.42
N VAL A 47 5.24 12.65 1.33
CA VAL A 47 3.89 12.53 0.75
C VAL A 47 3.66 11.09 0.29
N ASN A 48 4.61 10.52 -0.45
CA ASN A 48 4.55 9.13 -0.89
C ASN A 48 4.45 8.15 0.29
N LEU A 49 5.21 8.38 1.37
CA LEU A 49 5.12 7.59 2.59
C LEU A 49 3.70 7.64 3.20
N HIS A 50 3.09 8.83 3.26
CA HIS A 50 1.73 9.00 3.76
C HIS A 50 0.72 8.26 2.88
N GLU A 51 0.78 8.43 1.56
CA GLU A 51 -0.10 7.74 0.61
C GLU A 51 0.02 6.21 0.72
N LYS A 52 1.24 5.70 0.87
CA LYS A 52 1.48 4.26 1.11
C LYS A 52 0.84 3.79 2.42
N GLN A 53 0.93 4.57 3.49
CA GLN A 53 0.31 4.24 4.79
C GLN A 53 -1.22 4.25 4.73
N GLU A 54 -1.82 5.24 4.05
CA GLU A 54 -3.25 5.29 3.81
C GLU A 54 -3.72 4.08 2.99
N LEU A 55 -3.01 3.76 1.92
CA LEU A 55 -3.35 2.62 1.07
C LEU A 55 -3.28 1.28 1.81
N VAL A 56 -2.26 1.07 2.67
CA VAL A 56 -2.20 -0.10 3.56
C VAL A 56 -3.43 -0.19 4.44
N THR A 57 -3.88 0.94 4.99
CA THR A 57 -5.05 1.00 5.85
C THR A 57 -6.31 0.58 5.09
N TYR A 58 -6.52 1.14 3.89
CA TYR A 58 -7.65 0.76 3.04
C TYR A 58 -7.66 -0.72 2.66
N ILE A 59 -6.49 -1.28 2.34
CA ILE A 59 -6.36 -2.70 2.00
C ILE A 59 -6.68 -3.58 3.21
N ILE A 60 -6.19 -3.23 4.41
CA ILE A 60 -6.50 -3.98 5.63
C ILE A 60 -8.01 -3.98 5.90
N TRP A 61 -8.65 -2.82 5.77
CA TRP A 61 -10.10 -2.67 5.92
C TRP A 61 -10.88 -3.54 4.93
N GLU A 62 -10.47 -3.54 3.66
CA GLU A 62 -11.11 -4.36 2.63
C GLU A 62 -10.94 -5.85 2.86
N LEU A 63 -9.73 -6.28 3.22
CA LEU A 63 -9.45 -7.68 3.57
C LEU A 63 -10.30 -8.13 4.77
N HIS A 64 -10.42 -7.28 5.79
CA HIS A 64 -11.27 -7.57 6.93
C HIS A 64 -12.75 -7.68 6.52
N ARG A 65 -13.24 -6.72 5.71
CA ARG A 65 -14.61 -6.72 5.18
C ARG A 65 -14.94 -7.97 4.37
N ARG A 66 -13.98 -8.52 3.61
CA ARG A 66 -14.16 -9.74 2.80
C ARG A 66 -14.08 -11.04 3.62
N SER A 67 -13.58 -10.98 4.85
CA SER A 67 -13.47 -12.14 5.75
C SER A 67 -14.69 -12.31 6.67
N LEU A 68 -15.57 -11.30 6.71
CA LEU A 68 -16.86 -11.31 7.40
C LEU A 68 -17.94 -11.91 6.48
#